data_AF-A0A2W0AGM2-F1
#
_entry.id   AF-A0A2W0AGM2-F1
#
_cell.length_a   1.000
_cell.length_b   1.000
_cell.length_c   1.000
_cell.angle_alpha   90.00
_cell.angle_beta   90.00
_cell.angle_gamma   90.00
#
_symmetry.space_group_name_H-M   'P 1'
#
loop_
_entity.id
_entity.type
_entity.pdbx_description
1 polymer ?
#
loop_
_entity_poly.entity_id
_entity_poly.type
_entity_poly.pdbx_seq_one_letter_code
_entity_poly.pdbx_strand_id
1 'polypeptide(L)' 'MEAALSPIREPTAFTAEQARTAGSLVAQTRALALSLGDRACLALGLALKAPVYTADESWRNLKLGIRIHVIR' A
#
# COMPACT_ATOMS: atom_id res chain seq x y z
N MET A 1 -11.65 17.17 -4.65
CA MET A 1 -12.13 16.42 -3.47
C MET A 1 -10.91 15.85 -2.77
N GLU A 2 -10.37 16.67 -1.88
CA GLU A 2 -9.19 16.43 -1.06
C GLU A 2 -9.61 15.46 0.05
N ALA A 3 -8.99 14.29 0.14
CA ALA A 3 -9.37 13.28 1.12
C ALA A 3 -8.13 12.69 1.79
N ALA A 4 -8.07 12.91 3.10
CA ALA A 4 -7.12 12.46 4.13
C ALA A 4 -5.73 13.13 4.12
N LEU A 5 -5.48 14.14 4.97
CA LEU A 5 -5.30 14.10 6.45
C LEU A 5 -3.90 13.56 6.81
N SER A 6 -3.21 14.31 7.67
CA SER A 6 -1.78 14.25 8.01
C SER A 6 -1.12 12.86 7.91
N PRO A 7 0.15 12.79 7.47
CA PRO A 7 0.87 11.53 7.37
C PRO A 7 0.81 10.77 8.69
N ILE A 8 0.72 9.45 8.60
CA ILE A 8 0.87 8.57 9.77
C ILE A 8 2.23 8.90 10.40
N ARG A 9 2.21 9.50 11.59
CA ARG A 9 3.42 9.97 12.29
C ARG A 9 4.11 8.86 13.09
N GLU A 10 3.39 7.78 13.36
CA GLU A 10 3.84 6.70 14.24
C GLU A 10 3.73 5.33 13.54
N PRO A 11 4.67 4.41 13.76
CA PRO A 11 4.60 3.09 13.18
C PRO A 11 3.34 2.35 13.64
N THR A 12 2.65 1.72 12.70
CA THR A 12 1.47 0.89 12.99
C THR A 12 1.87 -0.59 13.05
N ALA A 13 1.35 -1.33 14.03
CA ALA A 13 1.58 -2.75 14.15
C ALA A 13 1.02 -3.53 12.95
N PHE A 14 1.78 -4.51 12.45
CA PHE A 14 1.35 -5.36 11.36
C PHE A 14 0.37 -6.43 11.85
N THR A 15 -0.91 -6.27 11.53
CA THR A 15 -1.97 -7.14 12.06
C THR A 15 -2.12 -8.42 11.24
N ALA A 16 -2.74 -9.46 11.81
CA ALA A 16 -3.05 -10.69 11.10
C ALA A 16 -3.95 -10.46 9.87
N GLU A 17 -4.81 -9.44 9.89
CA GLU A 17 -5.63 -9.06 8.74
C GLU A 17 -4.78 -8.45 7.63
N GLN A 18 -3.86 -7.53 7.97
CA GLN A 18 -2.92 -6.97 7.01
C GLN A 18 -1.99 -8.05 6.46
N ALA A 19 -1.61 -9.05 7.25
CA ALA A 19 -0.82 -10.19 6.78
C ALA A 19 -1.56 -11.02 5.72
N ARG A 20 -2.85 -11.30 5.92
CA ARG A 20 -3.69 -11.99 4.92
C ARG A 20 -3.83 -11.16 3.65
N THR A 21 -4.10 -9.87 3.78
CA THR A 21 -4.21 -8.95 2.64
C THR A 21 -2.89 -8.87 1.87
N ALA A 22 -1.76 -8.68 2.56
CA ALA A 22 -0.43 -8.68 1.96
C ALA A 22 -0.16 -9.99 1.21
N GLY A 23 -0.52 -11.15 1.78
CA GLY A 23 -0.42 -12.44 1.09
C GLY A 23 -1.24 -12.49 -0.21
N SER A 24 -2.47 -11.98 -0.19
CA SER A 24 -3.32 -11.93 -1.39
C SER A 24 -2.78 -11.03 -2.51
N LEU A 25 -1.98 -10.01 -2.17
CA LEU A 25 -1.36 -9.09 -3.12
C LEU A 25 -0.19 -9.72 -3.88
N VAL A 26 0.33 -10.88 -3.47
CA VAL A 26 1.46 -11.53 -4.14
C VAL A 26 1.16 -11.78 -5.62
N ALA A 27 -0.02 -12.27 -5.97
CA ALA A 27 -0.38 -12.55 -7.36
C ALA A 27 -0.34 -11.29 -8.24
N GLN A 28 -0.73 -10.13 -7.70
CA GLN A 28 -0.80 -8.86 -8.42
C GLN A 28 0.54 -8.10 -8.44
N THR A 29 1.42 -8.39 -7.48
CA THR A 29 2.67 -7.64 -7.28
C THR A 29 3.92 -8.44 -7.63
N ARG A 30 3.80 -9.75 -7.93
CA ARG A 30 4.93 -10.62 -8.27
C ARG A 30 5.73 -10.12 -9.47
N ALA A 31 5.06 -9.61 -10.50
CA ALA A 31 5.71 -9.07 -11.69
C ALA A 31 6.53 -7.78 -11.40
N LEU A 32 6.21 -7.09 -10.31
CA LEU A 32 6.89 -5.88 -9.86
C LEU A 32 7.95 -6.18 -8.78
N ALA A 33 8.17 -7.46 -8.44
CA ALA A 33 9.11 -7.90 -7.42
C ALA A 33 8.96 -7.20 -6.05
N LEU A 34 7.75 -6.76 -5.68
CA LEU A 34 7.52 -6.07 -4.42
C LEU A 34 7.93 -6.93 -3.22
N SER A 35 8.49 -6.27 -2.21
CA SER A 35 8.85 -6.90 -0.94
C SER A 35 7.62 -7.18 -0.08
N LEU A 36 7.80 -7.91 1.03
CA LEU A 36 6.75 -8.05 2.03
C LEU A 36 6.40 -6.69 2.66
N GLY A 37 7.39 -5.83 2.88
CA GLY A 37 7.18 -4.49 3.45
C GLY A 37 6.29 -3.63 2.54
N ASP A 38 6.54 -3.65 1.25
CA ASP A 38 5.73 -2.95 0.24
C ASP A 38 4.26 -3.40 0.28
N ARG A 39 4.06 -4.72 0.30
CA ARG A 39 2.72 -5.31 0.42
C ARG A 39 2.07 -5.00 1.76
N ALA A 40 2.83 -4.88 2.85
CA ALA A 40 2.32 -4.48 4.15
C ALA A 40 1.86 -3.01 4.14
N CYS A 41 2.63 -2.10 3.52
CA CYS A 41 2.24 -0.70 3.33
C CYS A 41 0.96 -0.58 2.49
N LEU A 42 0.85 -1.35 1.41
CA LEU A 42 -0.35 -1.42 0.59
C LEU A 42 -1.55 -1.97 1.37
N ALA A 43 -1.35 -3.04 2.15
CA ALA A 43 -2.38 -3.63 2.98
C ALA A 43 -2.89 -2.66 4.06
N LEU A 44 -2.00 -1.86 4.65
CA LEU A 44 -2.38 -0.79 5.59
C LEU A 44 -3.22 0.29 4.88
N GLY A 45 -2.79 0.76 3.71
CA GLY A 45 -3.55 1.73 2.91
C GLY A 45 -4.95 1.23 2.54
N LEU A 46 -5.07 -0.06 2.18
CA LEU A 46 -6.34 -0.72 1.92
C LEU A 46 -7.24 -0.76 3.16
N ALA A 47 -6.69 -1.16 4.30
CA ALA A 47 -7.45 -1.24 5.56
C ALA A 47 -7.96 0.14 6.01
N LEU A 48 -7.14 1.18 5.87
CA LEU A 48 -7.49 2.55 6.22
C LEU A 48 -8.32 3.28 5.15
N LYS A 49 -8.48 2.67 3.96
CA LYS A 49 -9.05 3.32 2.77
C LYS A 49 -8.37 4.66 2.47
N ALA A 50 -7.06 4.71 2.69
CA ALA A 50 -6.25 5.92 2.59
C ALA A 50 -5.33 5.87 1.36
N PRO A 51 -4.95 7.03 0.81
CA PRO A 51 -3.94 7.09 -0.24
C PRO A 51 -2.57 6.63 0.26
N VAL A 52 -1.79 5.99 -0.61
CA VAL A 52 -0.42 5.56 -0.32
C VAL A 52 0.56 6.34 -1.19
N TYR A 53 1.64 6.82 -0.58
CA TYR A 53 2.69 7.58 -1.25
C TYR A 53 3.94 6.71 -1.40
N THR A 54 4.56 6.74 -2.57
CA THR A 54 5.77 5.96 -2.85
C THR A 54 6.69 6.71 -3.80
N ALA A 55 8.00 6.49 -3.68
CA ALA A 55 8.98 6.93 -4.67
C ALA A 55 9.25 5.86 -5.75
N ASP A 56 8.61 4.69 -5.64
CA ASP A 56 8.74 3.59 -6.57
C ASP A 56 7.70 3.70 -7.71
N GLU A 57 8.20 3.97 -8.91
CA GLU A 57 7.37 4.11 -10.12
C GLU A 57 6.67 2.81 -10.53
N SER A 58 7.17 1.65 -10.10
CA SER A 58 6.59 0.35 -10.45
C SER A 58 5.15 0.19 -9.93
N TRP A 59 4.78 0.94 -8.88
CA TRP A 59 3.45 0.89 -8.28
C TRP A 59 2.39 1.63 -9.10
N ARG A 60 2.79 2.43 -10.09
CA ARG A 60 1.90 3.34 -10.84
C ARG A 60 0.68 2.65 -11.46
N ASN A 61 0.83 1.39 -11.87
CA ASN A 61 -0.20 0.63 -12.56
C ASN A 61 -0.96 -0.36 -11.64
N LEU A 62 -0.72 -0.34 -10.33
CA LEU A 62 -1.41 -1.21 -9.39
C LEU A 62 -2.88 -0.80 -9.23
N LYS A 63 -3.78 -1.73 -9.56
CA LYS A 63 -5.24 -1.54 -9.46
C LYS A 63 -5.79 -2.14 -8.18
N LEU A 64 -5.50 -1.49 -7.06
CA LEU A 64 -5.85 -2.01 -5.73
C LEU A 64 -7.10 -1.37 -5.11
N GLY A 65 -7.75 -0.43 -5.80
CA GLY A 65 -8.91 0.28 -5.25
C GLY A 65 -8.57 1.34 -4.20
N ILE A 66 -7.28 1.59 -3.97
CA ILE A 66 -6.74 2.74 -3.25
C ILE A 66 -5.93 3.62 -4.20
N ARG A 67 -5.86 4.92 -3.90
CA ARG A 67 -5.05 5.85 -4.68
C ARG A 67 -3.58 5.69 -4.32
N ILE A 68 -2.73 5.52 -5.32
CA ILE A 68 -1.28 5.48 -5.16
C ILE A 68 -0.68 6.75 -5.78
N HIS A 69 0.07 7.50 -4.98
CA HIS A 69 0.79 8.69 -5.39
C HIS A 69 2.27 8.38 -5.55
N VAL A 70 2.75 8.37 -6.78
CA VAL A 70 4.18 8.33 -7.06
C VAL A 70 4.72 9.76 -6.95
N ILE A 71 5.72 9.97 -6.09
CA ILE A 71 6.27 11.30 -5.75
C ILE A 71 7.67 11.56 -6.32
N ARG A 72 8.10 10.75 -7.30
CA ARG A 72 9.36 10.91 -8.02
C ARG A 72 9.13 11.51 -9.41
#